data_AF-A0A1U0WSN6-F1
#
_entry.id   AF-A0A1U0WSN6-F1
#
_cell.length_a   1.000
_cell.length_b   1.000
_cell.length_c   1.000
_cell.angle_alpha   90.00
_cell.angle_beta   90.00
_cell.angle_gamma   90.00
#
_symmetry.space_group_name_H-M   'P 1'
#
loop_
_entity.id
_entity.type
_entity.pdbx_description
1 polymer ?
#
loop_
_entity_poly.entity_id
_entity_poly.type
_entity_poly.pdbx_seq_one_letter_code
_entity_poly.pdbx_strand_id
1 'polypeptide(L)'
;MANTLPMTGQEWEDTYGFNPLGIRKGIITNTLIRDYHSYLTNLADPAVGLNADGVFSPYAQDGLYRDDLMDPDFPGGPFLDPGALKDDGVKITSETKVEQTRVAQARRSQRYDLTEEDDEIEFTYREDNPTVDLLRFDKPLVNIPDVGTAGYVQTKPAEGDLVERQIIAFAEDGDHRFAYIFPRVARSKVGDTQLNKKDPHELNLKYGALLCPWAKYPVAIAREGAGWRALGGAPVFPAPAPNATPVAGGKATIAFTQPQGTGDPWAYTVTKNIGGTETAAVIDSVSVVGITVTITVSGLATGAQAKFKVKATGSNLASAFSAESNQITAIA
;
A
#
# COMPACT_ATOMS: atom_id res chain seq x y z
N MET A 1 -1.33 44.76 20.46
CA MET A 1 -2.16 43.86 19.65
C MET A 1 -2.68 42.79 20.59
N ALA A 2 -4.01 42.63 20.69
CA ALA A 2 -4.59 41.65 21.60
C ALA A 2 -4.39 40.25 21.01
N ASN A 3 -3.49 39.46 21.60
CA ASN A 3 -3.41 38.03 21.33
C ASN A 3 -4.57 37.36 22.07
N THR A 4 -5.75 37.38 21.47
CA THR A 4 -6.88 36.59 21.97
C THR A 4 -6.64 35.14 21.59
N LEU A 5 -6.41 34.30 22.61
CA LEU A 5 -6.49 32.85 22.46
C LEU A 5 -7.85 32.48 21.84
N PRO A 6 -7.91 31.41 21.02
CA PRO A 6 -9.16 30.96 20.42
C PRO A 6 -10.24 30.70 21.49
N MET A 7 -11.48 31.09 21.18
CA MET A 7 -12.62 31.00 22.12
C MET A 7 -12.97 29.56 22.53
N THR A 8 -12.48 28.58 21.79
CA THR A 8 -12.66 27.15 22.06
C THR A 8 -11.32 26.45 21.84
N GLY A 9 -10.90 25.67 22.84
CA GLY A 9 -9.89 24.63 22.68
C GLY A 9 -10.56 23.32 22.30
N GLN A 10 -9.77 22.39 21.80
CA GLN A 10 -10.16 20.99 21.61
C GLN A 10 -9.45 20.17 22.69
N GLU A 11 -10.02 19.04 23.09
CA GLU A 11 -9.34 18.13 24.01
C GLU A 11 -8.04 17.62 23.35
N TRP A 12 -7.04 17.28 24.17
CA TRP A 12 -5.76 16.79 23.68
C TRP A 12 -5.94 15.56 22.78
N GLU A 13 -6.89 14.68 23.10
CA GLU A 13 -7.17 13.48 22.33
C GLU A 13 -7.82 13.79 20.97
N ASP A 14 -8.63 14.85 20.87
CA ASP A 14 -9.22 15.28 19.60
C ASP A 14 -8.22 16.05 18.71
N THR A 15 -7.23 16.70 19.34
CA THR A 15 -6.23 17.52 18.65
C THR A 15 -4.94 16.77 18.30
N TYR A 16 -4.49 15.92 19.21
CA TYR A 16 -3.19 15.22 19.22
C TYR A 16 -3.34 13.74 19.59
N GLY A 17 -4.56 13.21 19.60
CA GLY A 17 -4.80 11.79 19.88
C GLY A 17 -4.04 10.91 18.92
N PHE A 18 -3.60 9.77 19.43
CA PHE A 18 -3.06 8.69 18.62
C PHE A 18 -4.18 7.71 18.32
N ASN A 19 -4.10 7.04 17.17
CA ASN A 19 -5.02 5.95 16.87
C ASN A 19 -4.47 4.65 17.50
N PRO A 20 -5.01 4.17 18.65
CA PRO A 20 -4.55 2.91 19.24
C PRO A 20 -4.83 1.73 18.31
N LEU A 21 -5.89 1.83 17.51
CA LEU A 21 -6.19 0.87 16.45
C LEU A 21 -5.22 0.99 15.28
N GLY A 22 -4.20 1.86 15.29
CA GLY A 22 -3.14 1.95 14.27
C GLY A 22 -1.81 1.29 14.65
N ILE A 23 -1.68 0.78 15.89
CA ILE A 23 -0.47 0.10 16.38
C ILE A 23 -0.42 -1.31 15.81
N ARG A 24 0.70 -1.71 15.18
CA ARG A 24 0.84 -2.97 14.44
C ARG A 24 2.08 -3.78 14.80
N LYS A 25 2.00 -5.08 14.53
CA LYS A 25 3.13 -6.04 14.59
C LYS A 25 3.20 -6.83 13.28
N GLY A 26 4.38 -7.14 12.79
CA GLY A 26 4.53 -8.14 11.71
C GLY A 26 4.42 -9.55 12.31
N ILE A 27 3.21 -10.06 12.49
CA ILE A 27 2.97 -11.39 13.09
C ILE A 27 3.42 -12.50 12.15
N ILE A 28 3.10 -12.35 10.87
CA ILE A 28 3.57 -13.23 9.79
C ILE A 28 4.45 -12.38 8.90
N THR A 29 5.66 -12.86 8.62
CA THR A 29 6.59 -12.17 7.71
C THR A 29 7.13 -13.13 6.66
N ASN A 30 7.41 -12.59 5.47
CA ASN A 30 8.08 -13.33 4.41
C ASN A 30 8.94 -12.37 3.57
N THR A 31 9.83 -12.90 2.75
CA THR A 31 10.62 -12.13 1.79
C THR A 31 10.59 -12.78 0.42
N LEU A 32 10.39 -11.97 -0.61
CA LEU A 32 10.60 -12.36 -2.00
C LEU A 32 11.84 -11.66 -2.55
N ILE A 33 12.63 -12.39 -3.33
CA ILE A 33 13.89 -11.89 -3.88
C ILE A 33 14.05 -12.25 -5.36
N ARG A 34 14.64 -11.35 -6.14
CA ARG A 34 15.13 -11.64 -7.49
C ARG A 34 16.39 -10.85 -7.81
N ASP A 35 17.14 -11.30 -8.80
CA ASP A 35 18.29 -10.56 -9.30
C ASP A 35 17.85 -9.28 -10.03
N TYR A 36 18.66 -8.24 -9.90
CA TYR A 36 18.41 -6.97 -10.56
C TYR A 36 19.05 -6.93 -11.95
N HIS A 37 18.22 -6.81 -12.98
CA HIS A 37 18.65 -6.74 -14.37
C HIS A 37 18.34 -5.36 -14.99
N SER A 38 18.60 -4.29 -14.24
CA SER A 38 18.50 -2.93 -14.74
C SER A 38 17.09 -2.62 -15.28
N TYR A 39 16.98 -2.16 -16.54
CA TYR A 39 15.71 -1.81 -17.16
C TYR A 39 14.75 -3.00 -17.32
N LEU A 40 15.25 -4.24 -17.36
CA LEU A 40 14.42 -5.44 -17.51
C LEU A 40 13.58 -5.71 -16.26
N THR A 41 14.09 -5.37 -15.08
CA THR A 41 13.44 -5.57 -13.78
C THR A 41 12.91 -4.25 -13.21
N ASN A 42 12.50 -3.33 -14.08
CA ASN A 42 12.07 -1.99 -13.67
C ASN A 42 10.73 -2.02 -12.90
N LEU A 43 10.77 -1.70 -11.61
CA LEU A 43 9.55 -1.59 -10.77
C LEU A 43 8.75 -0.28 -10.96
N ALA A 44 9.17 0.60 -11.87
CA ALA A 44 8.38 1.74 -12.32
C ALA A 44 7.75 1.51 -13.71
N ASP A 45 7.81 0.29 -14.25
CA ASP A 45 7.11 -0.06 -15.49
C ASP A 45 5.60 -0.26 -15.20
N PRO A 46 4.68 0.34 -15.97
CA PRO A 46 3.25 0.09 -15.82
C PRO A 46 2.86 -1.41 -15.84
N ALA A 47 3.61 -2.23 -16.56
CA ALA A 47 3.38 -3.67 -16.65
C ALA A 47 3.54 -4.39 -15.30
N VAL A 48 4.36 -3.87 -14.38
CA VAL A 48 4.53 -4.49 -13.05
C VAL A 48 3.37 -4.22 -12.11
N GLY A 49 2.37 -3.41 -12.50
CA GLY A 49 1.21 -3.07 -11.66
C GLY A 49 1.52 -1.95 -10.67
N LEU A 50 1.38 -0.70 -11.13
CA LEU A 50 1.61 0.50 -10.35
C LEU A 50 0.33 0.98 -9.67
N ASN A 51 0.47 1.61 -8.50
CA ASN A 51 -0.60 2.34 -7.84
C ASN A 51 -0.85 3.70 -8.52
N ALA A 52 -1.79 4.48 -7.99
CA ALA A 52 -2.14 5.80 -8.54
C ALA A 52 -0.96 6.80 -8.54
N ASP A 53 0.01 6.61 -7.64
CA ASP A 53 1.21 7.44 -7.53
C ASP A 53 2.36 6.96 -8.44
N GLY A 54 2.13 5.92 -9.25
CA GLY A 54 3.15 5.35 -10.14
C GLY A 54 4.19 4.48 -9.41
N VAL A 55 3.86 3.99 -8.21
CA VAL A 55 4.74 3.12 -7.41
C VAL A 55 4.23 1.68 -7.44
N PHE A 56 5.13 0.71 -7.59
CA PHE A 56 4.80 -0.70 -7.56
C PHE A 56 4.10 -1.10 -6.25
N SER A 57 3.06 -1.94 -6.35
CA SER A 57 2.41 -2.57 -5.22
C SER A 57 2.44 -4.09 -5.35
N PRO A 58 2.84 -4.82 -4.29
CA PRO A 58 2.78 -6.28 -4.29
C PRO A 58 1.38 -6.80 -3.92
N TYR A 59 0.39 -5.92 -3.76
CA TYR A 59 -1.00 -6.26 -3.46
C TYR A 59 -1.91 -6.08 -4.66
N ALA A 60 -2.89 -6.98 -4.78
CA ALA A 60 -3.94 -6.91 -5.79
C ALA A 60 -5.00 -5.86 -5.41
N GLN A 61 -5.91 -5.56 -6.34
CA GLN A 61 -6.95 -4.54 -6.13
C GLN A 61 -7.89 -4.85 -4.95
N ASP A 62 -8.11 -6.14 -4.68
CA ASP A 62 -8.88 -6.62 -3.52
C ASP A 62 -8.15 -6.47 -2.18
N GLY A 63 -6.86 -6.12 -2.20
CA GLY A 63 -6.01 -5.95 -1.03
C GLY A 63 -5.42 -7.26 -0.48
N LEU A 64 -5.46 -8.33 -1.26
CA LEU A 64 -4.74 -9.58 -1.00
C LEU A 64 -3.35 -9.56 -1.67
N TYR A 65 -2.52 -10.55 -1.35
CA TYR A 65 -1.25 -10.76 -2.04
C TYR A 65 -1.51 -11.14 -3.50
N ARG A 66 -0.68 -10.62 -4.39
CA ARG A 66 -0.69 -11.05 -5.79
C ARG A 66 -0.11 -12.45 -5.91
N ASP A 67 -0.75 -13.28 -6.75
CA ASP A 67 -0.31 -14.63 -7.09
C ASP A 67 0.66 -14.65 -8.28
N ASP A 68 0.72 -13.58 -9.08
CA ASP A 68 1.56 -13.45 -10.26
C ASP A 68 3.04 -13.12 -9.97
N LEU A 69 3.41 -12.74 -8.73
CA LEU A 69 4.77 -12.31 -8.43
C LEU A 69 5.83 -13.41 -8.62
N MET A 70 5.43 -14.67 -8.48
CA MET A 70 6.30 -15.84 -8.65
C MET A 70 6.13 -16.50 -10.02
N ASP A 71 5.28 -15.93 -10.89
CA ASP A 71 5.05 -16.43 -12.23
C ASP A 71 6.28 -16.15 -13.11
N PRO A 72 6.79 -17.15 -13.87
CA PRO A 72 7.84 -16.94 -14.86
C PRO A 72 7.61 -15.77 -15.83
N ASP A 73 6.33 -15.47 -16.14
CA ASP A 73 5.92 -14.42 -17.07
C ASP A 73 5.80 -13.04 -16.41
N PHE A 74 6.05 -12.92 -15.09
CA PHE A 74 6.07 -11.62 -14.42
C PHE A 74 7.09 -10.70 -15.09
N PRO A 75 6.80 -9.39 -15.29
CA PRO A 75 7.72 -8.51 -16.01
C PRO A 75 9.11 -8.43 -15.36
N GLY A 76 10.13 -8.81 -16.13
CA GLY A 76 11.52 -8.92 -15.66
C GLY A 76 11.89 -10.27 -15.02
N GLY A 77 10.97 -11.24 -15.01
CA GLY A 77 11.14 -12.56 -14.44
C GLY A 77 10.55 -12.70 -13.03
N PRO A 78 10.40 -13.96 -12.55
CA PRO A 78 9.73 -14.26 -11.30
C PRO A 78 10.52 -13.76 -10.10
N PHE A 79 9.81 -13.38 -9.04
CA PHE A 79 10.39 -13.37 -7.71
C PHE A 79 10.48 -14.80 -7.16
N LEU A 80 11.50 -15.05 -6.36
CA LEU A 80 11.73 -16.32 -5.70
C LEU A 80 11.42 -16.18 -4.21
N ASP A 81 10.80 -17.22 -3.65
CA ASP A 81 10.64 -17.39 -2.20
C ASP A 81 11.78 -18.28 -1.68
N PRO A 82 12.73 -17.73 -0.90
CA PRO A 82 13.83 -18.53 -0.35
C PRO A 82 13.42 -19.36 0.88
N GLY A 83 12.17 -19.29 1.32
CA GLY A 83 11.63 -20.16 2.37
C GLY A 83 11.63 -19.52 3.76
N ALA A 84 11.54 -20.38 4.78
CA ALA A 84 11.20 -19.97 6.14
C ALA A 84 12.21 -18.99 6.78
N LEU A 85 11.67 -17.91 7.35
CA LEU A 85 12.41 -16.93 8.16
C LEU A 85 12.46 -17.31 9.63
N LYS A 86 13.46 -16.77 10.33
CA LYS A 86 13.56 -16.80 11.79
C LYS A 86 12.44 -15.96 12.43
N ASP A 87 12.13 -16.28 13.69
CA ASP A 87 11.06 -15.67 14.49
C ASP A 87 11.29 -14.19 14.85
N ASP A 88 12.50 -13.66 14.63
CA ASP A 88 12.77 -12.22 14.71
C ASP A 88 12.29 -11.45 13.47
N GLY A 89 11.91 -12.16 12.41
CA GLY A 89 11.32 -11.62 11.19
C GLY A 89 12.32 -10.82 10.35
N VAL A 90 11.84 -9.71 9.80
CA VAL A 90 12.63 -8.81 8.97
C VAL A 90 12.89 -7.52 9.73
N LYS A 91 14.17 -7.12 9.78
CA LYS A 91 14.60 -5.87 10.38
C LYS A 91 14.95 -4.88 9.28
N ILE A 92 14.45 -3.66 9.42
CA ILE A 92 14.73 -2.55 8.52
C ILE A 92 15.35 -1.43 9.33
N THR A 93 16.46 -0.89 8.85
CA THR A 93 17.23 0.16 9.52
C THR A 93 17.35 1.34 8.58
N SER A 94 17.08 2.54 9.08
CA SER A 94 17.30 3.80 8.34
C SER A 94 18.28 4.64 9.16
N GLU A 95 19.41 5.00 8.57
CA GLU A 95 20.45 5.80 9.20
C GLU A 95 20.63 7.14 8.45
N THR A 96 20.59 8.24 9.20
CA THR A 96 20.81 9.59 8.68
C THR A 96 21.99 10.21 9.43
N LYS A 97 23.11 10.43 8.74
CA LYS A 97 24.29 11.05 9.35
C LYS A 97 24.36 12.53 9.00
N VAL A 98 24.64 13.34 10.02
CA VAL A 98 24.74 14.80 9.89
C VAL A 98 26.06 15.30 10.48
N GLU A 99 26.77 16.14 9.73
CA GLU A 99 27.92 16.87 10.22
C GLU A 99 27.48 18.18 10.89
N GLN A 100 28.08 18.49 12.03
CA GLN A 100 27.72 19.66 12.83
C GLN A 100 28.79 20.75 12.71
N THR A 101 28.42 21.89 12.13
CA THR A 101 29.31 23.05 12.08
C THR A 101 29.10 23.93 13.32
N ARG A 102 30.18 24.13 14.09
CA ARG A 102 30.22 25.07 15.23
C ARG A 102 30.99 26.33 14.85
N VAL A 103 30.63 27.44 15.49
CA VAL A 103 31.36 28.71 15.34
C VAL A 103 32.03 29.07 16.67
N ALA A 104 33.14 29.78 16.62
CA ALA A 104 33.94 30.09 17.81
C ALA A 104 33.15 30.88 18.89
N GLN A 105 32.15 31.66 18.48
CA GLN A 105 31.31 32.46 19.37
C GLN A 105 30.24 31.64 20.11
N ALA A 106 30.04 30.37 19.75
CA ALA A 106 28.99 29.55 20.35
C ALA A 106 29.44 28.09 20.55
N ARG A 107 29.19 27.57 21.75
CA ARG A 107 29.42 26.13 22.04
C ARG A 107 28.36 25.21 21.42
N ARG A 108 27.28 25.77 20.85
CA ARG A 108 26.22 25.05 20.16
C ARG A 108 26.44 25.06 18.66
N SER A 109 26.08 23.97 18.00
CA SER A 109 26.13 23.82 16.54
C SER A 109 25.22 24.86 15.88
N GLN A 110 25.74 25.56 14.88
CA GLN A 110 25.00 26.60 14.14
C GLN A 110 24.37 26.07 12.86
N ARG A 111 24.85 24.92 12.39
CA ARG A 111 24.36 24.25 11.18
C ARG A 111 24.54 22.74 11.30
N TYR A 112 23.58 22.02 10.74
CA TYR A 112 23.62 20.58 10.50
C TYR A 112 23.65 20.37 8.98
N ASP A 113 24.59 19.57 8.50
CA ASP A 113 24.74 19.22 7.09
C ASP A 113 24.54 17.71 6.92
N LEU A 114 23.60 17.30 6.07
CA LEU A 114 23.34 15.89 5.79
C LEU A 114 24.51 15.31 4.98
N THR A 115 25.14 14.26 5.49
CA THR A 115 26.29 13.61 4.84
C THR A 115 25.93 12.27 4.21
N GLU A 116 25.08 11.48 4.86
CA GLU A 116 24.67 10.14 4.40
C GLU A 116 23.22 9.85 4.82
N GLU A 117 22.48 9.16 3.94
CA GLU A 117 21.16 8.60 4.20
C GLU A 117 21.14 7.19 3.63
N ASP A 118 21.17 6.19 4.51
CA ASP A 118 21.27 4.79 4.15
C ASP A 118 20.08 4.02 4.73
N ASP A 119 19.48 3.16 3.91
CA ASP A 119 18.49 2.19 4.34
C ASP A 119 19.04 0.77 4.19
N GLU A 120 18.75 -0.10 5.15
CA GLU A 120 19.21 -1.49 5.15
C GLU A 120 18.08 -2.43 5.53
N ILE A 121 18.13 -3.63 4.96
CA ILE A 121 17.24 -4.75 5.30
C ILE A 121 18.08 -5.94 5.75
N GLU A 122 17.67 -6.56 6.87
CA GLU A 122 18.31 -7.72 7.49
C GLU A 122 17.25 -8.78 7.79
N PHE A 123 17.53 -10.03 7.44
CA PHE A 123 16.68 -11.18 7.73
C PHE A 123 17.51 -12.46 7.80
N THR A 124 16.96 -13.48 8.46
CA THR A 124 17.63 -14.77 8.67
C THR A 124 16.77 -15.91 8.13
N TYR A 125 17.29 -16.65 7.14
CA TYR A 125 16.65 -17.89 6.67
C TYR A 125 17.03 -19.07 7.56
N ARG A 126 16.05 -19.95 7.80
CA ARG A 126 16.20 -21.22 8.54
C ARG A 126 16.00 -22.45 7.65
N GLU A 127 15.52 -22.24 6.43
CA GLU A 127 15.33 -23.31 5.46
C GLU A 127 16.57 -23.47 4.59
N ASP A 128 17.01 -24.72 4.42
CA ASP A 128 18.12 -25.06 3.55
C ASP A 128 17.59 -25.45 2.17
N ASN A 129 17.89 -24.62 1.18
CA ASN A 129 17.58 -24.90 -0.20
C ASN A 129 18.62 -24.27 -1.14
N PRO A 130 18.64 -24.68 -2.43
CA PRO A 130 19.61 -24.17 -3.39
C PRO A 130 19.59 -22.65 -3.56
N THR A 131 18.43 -22.00 -3.41
CA THR A 131 18.31 -20.54 -3.47
C THR A 131 19.09 -19.88 -2.34
N VAL A 132 18.89 -20.33 -1.09
CA VAL A 132 19.57 -19.83 0.11
C VAL A 132 21.09 -20.02 0.01
N ASP A 133 21.54 -21.16 -0.53
CA ASP A 133 22.97 -21.41 -0.75
C ASP A 133 23.60 -20.52 -1.83
N LEU A 134 22.88 -20.21 -2.91
CA LEU A 134 23.34 -19.25 -3.90
C LEU A 134 23.44 -17.84 -3.29
N LEU A 135 22.44 -17.43 -2.50
CA LEU A 135 22.45 -16.16 -1.77
C LEU A 135 23.60 -16.08 -0.77
N ARG A 136 23.96 -17.18 -0.11
CA ARG A 136 25.12 -17.26 0.80
C ARG A 136 26.42 -16.89 0.11
N PHE A 137 26.59 -17.24 -1.16
CA PHE A 137 27.80 -16.97 -1.94
C PHE A 137 27.68 -15.80 -2.92
N ASP A 138 26.62 -15.01 -2.83
CA ASP A 138 26.27 -13.92 -3.77
C ASP A 138 26.03 -14.34 -5.21
N LYS A 139 25.81 -15.62 -5.49
CA LYS A 139 25.69 -16.05 -6.87
C LYS A 139 24.40 -15.51 -7.50
N PRO A 140 24.38 -15.31 -8.83
CA PRO A 140 23.15 -15.04 -9.56
C PRO A 140 22.13 -16.16 -9.35
N LEU A 141 20.87 -15.78 -9.22
CA LEU A 141 19.70 -16.64 -9.04
C LEU A 141 19.20 -17.17 -10.38
N VAL A 142 20.10 -17.77 -11.16
CA VAL A 142 19.83 -18.37 -12.47
C VAL A 142 20.16 -19.85 -12.47
N ASN A 143 19.38 -20.66 -13.20
CA ASN A 143 19.56 -22.11 -13.29
C ASN A 143 19.69 -22.79 -11.91
N ILE A 144 18.82 -22.39 -10.98
CA ILE A 144 18.80 -22.91 -9.62
C ILE A 144 18.53 -24.41 -9.68
N PRO A 145 19.41 -25.28 -9.13
CA PRO A 145 19.17 -26.71 -9.12
C PRO A 145 17.91 -27.07 -8.30
N ASP A 146 17.25 -28.16 -8.68
CA ASP A 146 16.13 -28.68 -7.90
C ASP A 146 16.59 -29.17 -6.52
N VAL A 147 15.76 -28.96 -5.50
CA VAL A 147 15.96 -29.51 -4.16
C VAL A 147 16.09 -31.03 -4.25
N GLY A 148 17.16 -31.58 -3.69
CA GLY A 148 17.43 -33.03 -3.73
C GLY A 148 18.26 -33.50 -4.93
N THR A 149 18.81 -32.58 -5.74
CA THR A 149 19.77 -32.92 -6.81
C THR A 149 20.94 -33.75 -6.25
N ALA A 150 21.17 -34.94 -6.81
CA ALA A 150 22.21 -35.85 -6.35
C ALA A 150 23.62 -35.25 -6.55
N GLY A 151 24.46 -35.31 -5.51
CA GLY A 151 25.82 -34.74 -5.57
C GLY A 151 25.87 -33.21 -5.56
N TYR A 152 24.81 -32.55 -5.10
CA TYR A 152 24.74 -31.10 -4.99
C TYR A 152 25.89 -30.53 -4.14
N VAL A 153 26.66 -29.61 -4.74
CA VAL A 153 27.73 -28.86 -4.09
C VAL A 153 27.73 -27.44 -4.64
N GLN A 154 27.77 -26.46 -3.75
CA GLN A 154 27.99 -25.05 -4.10
C GLN A 154 29.34 -24.58 -3.56
N THR A 155 30.11 -23.95 -4.44
CA THR A 155 31.40 -23.34 -4.10
C THR A 155 31.26 -21.83 -3.96
N LYS A 156 31.98 -21.24 -3.01
CA LYS A 156 32.19 -19.79 -3.00
C LYS A 156 33.10 -19.42 -4.19
N PRO A 157 32.78 -18.37 -4.97
CA PRO A 157 33.68 -17.92 -6.03
C PRO A 157 35.01 -17.43 -5.44
N ALA A 158 36.10 -17.56 -6.22
CA ALA A 158 37.44 -17.17 -5.79
C ALA A 158 37.57 -15.65 -5.61
N GLU A 159 36.85 -14.90 -6.45
CA GLU A 159 36.67 -13.45 -6.35
C GLU A 159 35.19 -13.17 -6.05
N GLY A 160 34.94 -12.17 -5.21
CA GLY A 160 33.58 -11.79 -4.84
C GLY A 160 33.03 -10.77 -5.84
N ASP A 161 32.02 -11.17 -6.60
CA ASP A 161 31.20 -10.23 -7.37
C ASP A 161 29.98 -9.84 -6.54
N LEU A 162 29.63 -8.56 -6.58
CA LEU A 162 28.43 -8.06 -5.92
C LEU A 162 27.26 -8.17 -6.90
N VAL A 163 26.30 -9.04 -6.55
CA VAL A 163 25.07 -9.17 -7.33
C VAL A 163 24.00 -8.29 -6.70
N GLU A 164 23.54 -7.31 -7.48
CA GLU A 164 22.43 -6.45 -7.09
C GLU A 164 21.11 -7.20 -7.20
N ARG A 165 20.20 -6.95 -6.26
CA ARG A 165 18.92 -7.66 -6.15
C ARG A 165 17.74 -6.72 -5.91
N GLN A 166 16.54 -7.25 -6.02
CA GLN A 166 15.30 -6.62 -5.59
C GLN A 166 14.68 -7.46 -4.50
N ILE A 167 14.22 -6.83 -3.43
CA ILE A 167 13.65 -7.52 -2.27
C ILE A 167 12.30 -6.90 -1.94
N ILE A 168 11.31 -7.75 -1.70
CA ILE A 168 10.02 -7.36 -1.11
C ILE A 168 9.90 -8.08 0.22
N ALA A 169 9.84 -7.33 1.31
CA ALA A 169 9.60 -7.85 2.64
C ALA A 169 8.14 -7.64 3.01
N PHE A 170 7.44 -8.73 3.30
CA PHE A 170 6.03 -8.75 3.66
C PHE A 170 5.86 -8.88 5.17
N ALA A 171 4.79 -8.27 5.67
CA ALA A 171 4.34 -8.42 7.04
C ALA A 171 2.80 -8.34 7.13
N GLU A 172 2.22 -9.13 8.02
CA GLU A 172 0.77 -9.20 8.26
C GLU A 172 0.43 -9.11 9.75
N ASP A 173 -0.65 -8.39 10.04
CA ASP A 173 -1.31 -8.27 11.36
C ASP A 173 -2.83 -8.41 11.16
N GLY A 174 -3.29 -9.65 10.97
CA GLY A 174 -4.68 -9.95 10.62
C GLY A 174 -5.11 -9.28 9.31
N ASP A 175 -6.11 -8.40 9.38
CA ASP A 175 -6.61 -7.68 8.19
C ASP A 175 -5.72 -6.52 7.73
N HIS A 176 -4.56 -6.32 8.34
CA HIS A 176 -3.56 -5.33 7.92
C HIS A 176 -2.36 -6.02 7.32
N ARG A 177 -1.99 -5.58 6.12
CA ARG A 177 -0.82 -6.06 5.38
C ARG A 177 0.06 -4.87 5.08
N PHE A 178 1.36 -5.05 5.22
CA PHE A 178 2.31 -4.04 4.81
C PHE A 178 3.55 -4.69 4.24
N ALA A 179 4.15 -4.03 3.26
CA ALA A 179 5.35 -4.50 2.60
C ALA A 179 6.35 -3.37 2.45
N TYR A 180 7.62 -3.70 2.61
CA TYR A 180 8.73 -2.85 2.24
C TYR A 180 9.32 -3.34 0.94
N ILE A 181 9.48 -2.44 -0.01
CA ILE A 181 9.88 -2.73 -1.37
C ILE A 181 11.23 -2.06 -1.58
N PHE A 182 12.24 -2.87 -1.86
CA PHE A 182 13.58 -2.42 -2.18
C PHE A 182 13.85 -2.71 -3.66
N PRO A 183 13.71 -1.71 -4.56
CA PRO A 183 13.85 -1.88 -6.00
C PRO A 183 15.29 -2.14 -6.46
N ARG A 184 16.29 -1.88 -5.60
CA ARG A 184 17.70 -2.16 -5.87
C ARG A 184 18.45 -2.24 -4.55
N VAL A 185 19.08 -3.37 -4.29
CA VAL A 185 19.90 -3.58 -3.10
C VAL A 185 21.20 -4.29 -3.43
N ALA A 186 22.20 -4.10 -2.58
CA ALA A 186 23.49 -4.76 -2.64
C ALA A 186 23.79 -5.44 -1.31
N ARG A 187 24.36 -6.65 -1.35
CA ARG A 187 24.66 -7.38 -0.12
C ARG A 187 25.79 -6.70 0.64
N SER A 188 25.51 -6.29 1.87
CA SER A 188 26.49 -5.60 2.72
C SER A 188 27.17 -6.56 3.69
N LYS A 189 26.45 -7.56 4.20
CA LYS A 189 26.98 -8.53 5.15
C LYS A 189 26.30 -9.89 5.03
N VAL A 190 27.09 -10.94 5.27
CA VAL A 190 26.61 -12.30 5.53
C VAL A 190 26.95 -12.62 6.98
N GLY A 191 25.98 -13.13 7.73
CA GLY A 191 26.19 -13.56 9.11
C GLY A 191 26.98 -14.85 9.21
N ASP A 192 27.48 -15.11 10.42
CA ASP A 192 28.16 -16.37 10.72
C ASP A 192 27.13 -17.52 10.80
N THR A 193 27.57 -18.71 10.42
CA THR A 193 26.76 -19.93 10.60
C THR A 193 27.37 -20.77 11.69
N GLN A 194 26.54 -21.20 12.63
CA GLN A 194 26.96 -22.09 13.70
C GLN A 194 26.38 -23.48 13.50
N LEU A 195 27.26 -24.48 13.38
CA LEU A 195 26.87 -25.90 13.35
C LEU A 195 26.97 -26.47 14.76
N ASN A 196 25.92 -26.32 15.55
CA ASN A 196 25.84 -26.86 16.90
C ASN A 196 24.54 -27.68 17.08
N LYS A 197 24.37 -28.32 18.24
CA LYS A 197 23.16 -29.11 18.53
C LYS A 197 21.97 -28.30 19.03
N LYS A 198 22.20 -27.04 19.40
CA LYS A 198 21.26 -26.22 20.17
C LYS A 198 20.41 -25.35 19.24
N ASP A 199 21.07 -24.74 18.27
CA ASP A 199 20.52 -23.75 17.37
C ASP A 199 20.36 -24.38 15.99
N PRO A 200 19.26 -24.08 15.28
CA PRO A 200 19.07 -24.55 13.90
C PRO A 200 20.13 -23.96 12.98
N HIS A 201 20.31 -24.56 11.80
CA HIS A 201 21.13 -23.94 10.76
C HIS A 201 20.45 -22.65 10.29
N GLU A 202 21.24 -21.57 10.24
CA GLU A 202 20.74 -20.22 9.96
C GLU A 202 21.68 -19.50 8.98
N LEU A 203 21.08 -18.73 8.06
CA LEU A 203 21.78 -17.80 7.19
C LEU A 203 21.20 -16.40 7.38
N ASN A 204 21.94 -15.55 8.09
CA ASN A 204 21.63 -14.12 8.17
C ASN A 204 22.21 -13.40 6.95
N LEU A 205 21.36 -12.61 6.28
CA LEU A 205 21.73 -11.76 5.16
C LEU A 205 21.34 -10.32 5.46
N LYS A 206 22.27 -9.40 5.16
CA LYS A 206 22.06 -7.96 5.23
C LYS A 206 22.31 -7.31 3.88
N TYR A 207 21.39 -6.46 3.47
CA TYR A 207 21.45 -5.72 2.23
C TYR A 207 21.31 -4.22 2.47
N GLY A 208 22.13 -3.42 1.79
CA GLY A 208 21.98 -1.97 1.72
C GLY A 208 21.15 -1.56 0.51
N ALA A 209 20.21 -0.65 0.72
CA ALA A 209 19.41 -0.06 -0.33
C ALA A 209 20.28 0.86 -1.19
N LEU A 210 20.11 0.75 -2.51
CA LEU A 210 20.73 1.64 -3.47
C LEU A 210 19.64 2.42 -4.20
N LEU A 211 19.96 3.65 -4.61
CA LEU A 211 19.06 4.39 -5.48
C LEU A 211 18.89 3.62 -6.81
N CYS A 212 17.65 3.22 -7.11
CA CYS A 212 17.31 2.62 -8.39
C CYS A 212 17.19 3.74 -9.46
N PRO A 213 18.01 3.75 -10.52
CA PRO A 213 17.95 4.80 -11.52
C PRO A 213 16.70 4.71 -12.41
N TRP A 214 15.90 3.64 -12.33
CA TRP A 214 14.60 3.56 -13.03
C TRP A 214 13.44 3.90 -12.10
N ALA A 215 13.36 3.28 -10.92
CA ALA A 215 12.27 3.53 -9.96
C ALA A 215 12.39 4.87 -9.23
N LYS A 216 13.60 5.45 -9.16
CA LYS A 216 13.90 6.76 -8.54
C LYS A 216 13.69 6.85 -7.02
N TYR A 217 13.52 5.72 -6.34
CA TYR A 217 13.49 5.63 -4.88
C TYR A 217 14.35 4.45 -4.40
N PRO A 218 14.92 4.51 -3.17
CA PRO A 218 15.66 3.40 -2.57
C PRO A 218 14.75 2.41 -1.82
N VAL A 219 13.67 2.89 -1.20
CA VAL A 219 12.69 2.09 -0.46
C VAL A 219 11.29 2.66 -0.68
N ALA A 220 10.29 1.78 -0.80
CA ALA A 220 8.88 2.15 -0.74
C ALA A 220 8.15 1.29 0.30
N ILE A 221 7.08 1.85 0.87
CA ILE A 221 6.23 1.15 1.83
C ILE A 221 4.83 1.05 1.23
N ALA A 222 4.35 -0.17 1.01
CA ALA A 222 2.97 -0.44 0.65
C ALA A 222 2.20 -0.85 1.92
N ARG A 223 1.02 -0.27 2.13
CA ARG A 223 0.10 -0.67 3.20
C ARG A 223 -1.25 -0.99 2.60
N GLU A 224 -1.81 -2.11 2.99
CA GLU A 224 -3.02 -2.63 2.42
C GLU A 224 -3.78 -3.55 3.38
N GLY A 225 -4.92 -4.07 2.94
CA GLY A 225 -5.79 -4.96 3.70
C GLY A 225 -7.05 -4.25 4.20
N ALA A 226 -8.09 -5.03 4.48
CA ALA A 226 -9.40 -4.51 4.87
C ALA A 226 -9.31 -3.61 6.11
N GLY A 227 -8.43 -3.96 7.06
CA GLY A 227 -8.20 -3.17 8.25
C GLY A 227 -7.59 -1.80 7.93
N TRP A 228 -6.58 -1.76 7.05
CA TRP A 228 -5.93 -0.50 6.65
C TRP A 228 -6.91 0.43 5.95
N ARG A 229 -7.67 -0.11 5.00
CA ARG A 229 -8.72 0.61 4.27
C ARG A 229 -9.80 1.16 5.21
N ALA A 230 -10.19 0.39 6.22
CA ALA A 230 -11.21 0.77 7.20
C ALA A 230 -10.79 1.96 8.07
N LEU A 231 -9.48 2.19 8.30
CA LEU A 231 -9.00 3.36 9.03
C LEU A 231 -9.37 4.69 8.33
N GLY A 232 -9.54 4.67 7.01
CA GLY A 232 -10.00 5.83 6.25
C GLY A 232 -11.47 6.21 6.51
N GLY A 233 -12.24 5.31 7.13
CA GLY A 233 -13.65 5.47 7.42
C GLY A 233 -14.55 5.35 6.18
N ALA A 234 -15.85 5.19 6.42
CA ALA A 234 -16.86 5.28 5.38
C ALA A 234 -17.21 6.75 5.08
N PRO A 235 -17.62 7.08 3.84
CA PRO A 235 -18.10 8.42 3.52
C PRO A 235 -19.24 8.85 4.45
N VAL A 236 -19.16 10.08 4.95
CA VAL A 236 -20.18 10.68 5.79
C VAL A 236 -20.99 11.66 4.96
N PHE A 237 -22.28 11.38 4.77
CA PHE A 237 -23.19 12.30 4.09
C PHE A 237 -23.61 13.43 5.06
N PRO A 238 -23.30 14.70 4.75
CA PRO A 238 -23.80 15.81 5.54
C PRO A 238 -25.32 15.94 5.40
N ALA A 239 -25.98 16.46 6.43
CA ALA A 239 -27.37 16.92 6.30
C ALA A 239 -27.44 18.13 5.34
N PRO A 240 -28.58 18.36 4.65
CA PRO A 240 -29.82 17.58 4.67
C PRO A 240 -29.79 16.34 3.76
N ALA A 241 -30.84 15.52 3.83
CA ALA A 241 -31.02 14.39 2.91
C ALA A 241 -31.04 14.85 1.43
N PRO A 242 -30.72 13.96 0.47
CA PRO A 242 -30.73 14.32 -0.95
C PRO A 242 -32.08 14.87 -1.42
N ASN A 243 -32.05 15.89 -2.27
CA ASN A 243 -33.23 16.46 -2.88
C ASN A 243 -33.40 15.93 -4.31
N ALA A 244 -34.44 15.14 -4.53
CA ALA A 244 -34.83 14.65 -5.84
C ALA A 244 -35.84 15.60 -6.50
N THR A 245 -35.62 15.90 -7.78
CA THR A 245 -36.50 16.73 -8.61
C THR A 245 -36.83 15.97 -9.90
N PRO A 246 -38.12 15.83 -10.27
CA PRO A 246 -38.50 15.15 -11.51
C PRO A 246 -38.11 15.98 -12.73
N VAL A 247 -37.70 15.31 -13.80
CA VAL A 247 -37.35 15.91 -15.10
C VAL A 247 -38.14 15.19 -16.20
N ALA A 248 -38.57 15.95 -17.20
CA ALA A 248 -39.29 15.42 -18.37
C ALA A 248 -38.50 14.28 -19.05
N GLY A 249 -39.22 13.35 -19.67
CA GLY A 249 -38.66 12.16 -20.30
C GLY A 249 -38.41 10.99 -19.34
N GLY A 250 -39.13 10.89 -18.22
CA GLY A 250 -38.96 9.81 -17.26
C GLY A 250 -37.62 9.87 -16.53
N LYS A 251 -37.17 11.08 -16.20
CA LYS A 251 -35.87 11.35 -15.55
C LYS A 251 -36.06 12.00 -14.18
N ALA A 252 -35.00 11.99 -13.38
CA ALA A 252 -34.92 12.77 -12.16
C ALA A 252 -33.48 13.23 -11.90
N THR A 253 -33.34 14.39 -11.26
CA THR A 253 -32.06 14.88 -10.74
C THR A 253 -32.06 14.77 -9.22
N ILE A 254 -30.97 14.26 -8.66
CA ILE A 254 -30.77 14.08 -7.23
C ILE A 254 -29.59 14.97 -6.82
N ALA A 255 -29.87 16.02 -6.05
CA ALA A 255 -28.86 16.96 -5.57
C ALA A 255 -28.59 16.75 -4.07
N PHE A 256 -27.32 16.69 -3.68
CA PHE A 256 -26.89 16.52 -2.28
C PHE A 256 -25.51 17.13 -2.05
N THR A 257 -25.18 17.38 -0.78
CA THR A 257 -23.82 17.82 -0.40
C THR A 257 -22.84 16.66 -0.52
N GLN A 258 -21.67 16.90 -1.12
CA GLN A 258 -20.61 15.92 -1.30
C GLN A 258 -20.28 15.23 0.03
N PRO A 259 -20.14 13.88 0.03
CA PRO A 259 -19.73 13.16 1.22
C PRO A 259 -18.36 13.64 1.73
N GLN A 260 -18.18 13.60 3.04
CA GLN A 260 -16.92 13.92 3.70
C GLN A 260 -16.21 12.63 4.11
N GLY A 261 -14.88 12.65 4.14
CA GLY A 261 -14.06 11.52 4.54
C GLY A 261 -12.70 11.54 3.83
N THR A 262 -11.82 10.63 4.22
CA THR A 262 -10.46 10.55 3.64
C THR A 262 -10.42 9.84 2.28
N GLY A 263 -11.54 9.26 1.84
CA GLY A 263 -11.67 8.49 0.60
C GLY A 263 -12.08 9.30 -0.63
N ASP A 264 -11.95 10.63 -0.65
CA ASP A 264 -12.21 11.44 -1.86
C ASP A 264 -11.15 11.14 -2.94
N PRO A 265 -11.49 11.07 -4.25
CA PRO A 265 -12.81 11.28 -4.87
C PRO A 265 -13.78 10.11 -4.69
N TRP A 266 -15.09 10.42 -4.71
CA TRP A 266 -16.16 9.43 -4.53
C TRP A 266 -16.74 8.93 -5.86
N ALA A 267 -16.94 7.62 -5.96
CA ALA A 267 -17.77 6.98 -6.98
C ALA A 267 -19.21 6.79 -6.47
N TYR A 268 -20.22 7.09 -7.29
CA TYR A 268 -21.62 7.05 -6.89
C TYR A 268 -22.42 5.97 -7.61
N THR A 269 -23.26 5.26 -6.87
CA THR A 269 -24.37 4.46 -7.40
C THR A 269 -25.69 4.92 -6.76
N VAL A 270 -26.81 4.72 -7.44
CA VAL A 270 -28.13 5.16 -6.94
C VAL A 270 -29.08 3.98 -6.90
N THR A 271 -29.75 3.81 -5.77
CA THR A 271 -30.87 2.88 -5.59
C THR A 271 -32.18 3.67 -5.64
N LYS A 272 -33.13 3.24 -6.48
CA LYS A 272 -34.49 3.77 -6.53
C LYS A 272 -35.45 2.86 -5.76
N ASN A 273 -36.34 3.47 -4.99
CA ASN A 273 -37.46 2.80 -4.34
C ASN A 273 -38.76 3.26 -5.01
N ILE A 274 -39.50 2.31 -5.61
CA ILE A 274 -40.81 2.55 -6.23
C ILE A 274 -41.80 1.57 -5.60
N GLY A 275 -42.82 2.08 -4.92
CA GLY A 275 -43.84 1.25 -4.29
C GLY A 275 -43.30 0.28 -3.24
N GLY A 276 -42.19 0.60 -2.57
CA GLY A 276 -41.53 -0.26 -1.58
C GLY A 276 -40.49 -1.22 -2.14
N THR A 277 -40.32 -1.27 -3.47
CA THR A 277 -39.32 -2.14 -4.11
C THR A 277 -38.05 -1.36 -4.42
N GLU A 278 -36.91 -1.78 -3.86
CA GLU A 278 -35.59 -1.18 -4.11
C GLU A 278 -34.89 -1.86 -5.29
N THR A 279 -34.49 -1.07 -6.28
CA THR A 279 -33.74 -1.52 -7.46
C THR A 279 -32.65 -0.50 -7.82
N ALA A 280 -31.63 -0.90 -8.58
CA ALA A 280 -30.64 0.04 -9.09
C ALA A 280 -31.28 1.05 -10.07
N ALA A 281 -30.94 2.33 -9.93
CA ALA A 281 -31.28 3.36 -10.90
C ALA A 281 -30.19 3.44 -11.97
N VAL A 282 -30.58 3.76 -13.21
CA VAL A 282 -29.64 4.03 -14.30
C VAL A 282 -29.17 5.47 -14.16
N ILE A 283 -27.87 5.69 -14.00
CA ILE A 283 -27.26 7.01 -13.93
C ILE A 283 -26.92 7.47 -15.35
N ASP A 284 -27.46 8.63 -15.75
CA ASP A 284 -27.14 9.29 -17.02
C ASP A 284 -25.88 10.14 -16.89
N SER A 285 -25.75 10.90 -15.79
CA SER A 285 -24.65 11.84 -15.58
C SER A 285 -24.43 12.13 -14.10
N VAL A 286 -23.19 12.38 -13.72
CA VAL A 286 -22.81 12.94 -12.41
C VAL A 286 -22.10 14.27 -12.66
N SER A 287 -22.49 15.30 -11.91
CA SER A 287 -21.83 16.61 -11.93
C SER A 287 -21.55 17.07 -10.50
N VAL A 288 -20.40 17.71 -10.30
CA VAL A 288 -19.99 18.28 -9.01
C VAL A 288 -19.69 19.76 -9.23
N VAL A 289 -20.43 20.63 -8.53
CA VAL A 289 -20.26 22.09 -8.60
C VAL A 289 -20.10 22.61 -7.18
N GLY A 290 -18.89 23.10 -6.85
CA GLY A 290 -18.54 23.40 -5.47
C GLY A 290 -18.65 22.15 -4.60
N ILE A 291 -19.45 22.20 -3.54
CA ILE A 291 -19.72 21.07 -2.64
C ILE A 291 -21.00 20.31 -3.00
N THR A 292 -21.70 20.69 -4.07
CA THR A 292 -22.98 20.08 -4.44
C THR A 292 -22.78 19.08 -5.56
N VAL A 293 -23.17 17.83 -5.30
CA VAL A 293 -23.22 16.75 -6.28
C VAL A 293 -24.63 16.66 -6.84
N THR A 294 -24.76 16.64 -8.16
CA THR A 294 -26.03 16.41 -8.85
C THR A 294 -25.91 15.20 -9.76
N ILE A 295 -26.73 14.19 -9.48
CA ILE A 295 -26.82 12.95 -10.27
C ILE A 295 -28.13 12.96 -11.06
N THR A 296 -28.05 12.74 -12.37
CA THR A 296 -29.22 12.55 -13.23
C THR A 296 -29.46 11.06 -13.42
N VAL A 297 -30.70 10.62 -13.19
CA VAL A 297 -31.13 9.23 -13.42
C VAL A 297 -32.26 9.16 -14.44
N SER A 298 -32.37 8.03 -15.13
CA SER A 298 -33.38 7.79 -16.17
C SER A 298 -34.11 6.45 -16.01
N GLY A 299 -35.05 6.18 -16.92
CA GLY A 299 -35.81 4.93 -16.94
C GLY A 299 -36.90 4.86 -15.87
N LEU A 300 -37.51 6.00 -15.52
CA LEU A 300 -38.68 6.07 -14.65
C LEU A 300 -39.95 6.07 -15.50
N ALA A 301 -40.90 5.18 -15.18
CA ALA A 301 -42.20 5.19 -15.82
C ALA A 301 -43.02 6.42 -15.38
N THR A 302 -43.68 7.09 -16.33
CA THR A 302 -44.54 8.25 -16.03
C THR A 302 -45.57 7.92 -14.96
N GLY A 303 -45.72 8.81 -13.97
CA GLY A 303 -46.61 8.63 -12.83
C GLY A 303 -46.05 7.75 -11.70
N ALA A 304 -44.89 7.11 -11.89
CA ALA A 304 -44.24 6.36 -10.82
C ALA A 304 -43.80 7.29 -9.70
N GLN A 305 -44.16 6.94 -8.47
CA GLN A 305 -43.66 7.65 -7.30
C GLN A 305 -42.35 7.02 -6.84
N ALA A 306 -41.27 7.80 -6.85
CA ALA A 306 -39.92 7.31 -6.60
C ALA A 306 -39.24 8.08 -5.46
N LYS A 307 -38.45 7.35 -4.67
CA LYS A 307 -37.44 7.89 -3.75
C LYS A 307 -36.08 7.32 -4.12
N PHE A 308 -35.00 8.01 -3.74
CA PHE A 308 -33.64 7.60 -4.07
C PHE A 308 -32.74 7.56 -2.85
N LYS A 309 -31.81 6.61 -2.84
CA LYS A 309 -30.63 6.59 -1.95
C LYS A 309 -29.39 6.59 -2.82
N VAL A 310 -28.41 7.40 -2.44
CA VAL A 310 -27.11 7.45 -3.10
C VAL A 310 -26.12 6.65 -2.27
N LYS A 311 -25.41 5.72 -2.89
CA LYS A 311 -24.25 5.08 -2.30
C LYS A 311 -23.00 5.79 -2.80
N ALA A 312 -22.18 6.29 -1.89
CA ALA A 312 -20.84 6.79 -2.21
C ALA A 312 -19.81 5.72 -1.82
N THR A 313 -18.84 5.48 -2.69
CA THR A 313 -17.70 4.60 -2.46
C THR A 313 -16.42 5.41 -2.65
N GLY A 314 -15.53 5.42 -1.66
CA GLY A 314 -14.28 6.16 -1.71
C GLY A 314 -13.13 5.41 -2.38
N SER A 315 -12.00 6.09 -2.53
CA SER A 315 -10.72 5.53 -2.98
C SER A 315 -10.20 4.41 -2.05
N ASN A 316 -10.59 4.42 -0.77
CA ASN A 316 -10.33 3.34 0.19
C ASN A 316 -11.34 2.18 0.09
N LEU A 317 -12.23 2.17 -0.91
CA LEU A 317 -13.33 1.22 -1.13
C LEU A 317 -14.38 1.13 -0.01
N ALA A 318 -14.29 1.99 1.02
CA ALA A 318 -15.35 2.11 2.00
C ALA A 318 -16.58 2.78 1.38
N SER A 319 -17.76 2.36 1.81
CA SER A 319 -19.00 2.89 1.25
C SER A 319 -20.08 3.13 2.29
N ALA A 320 -20.93 4.11 2.01
CA ALA A 320 -22.08 4.45 2.83
C ALA A 320 -23.25 4.86 1.94
N PHE A 321 -24.46 4.72 2.48
CA PHE A 321 -25.67 5.22 1.85
C PHE A 321 -26.08 6.56 2.45
N SER A 322 -26.57 7.46 1.62
CA SER A 322 -27.30 8.65 2.05
C SER A 322 -28.62 8.26 2.74
N ALA A 323 -29.22 9.23 3.43
CA ALA A 323 -30.64 9.15 3.74
C ALA A 323 -31.50 9.07 2.45
N GLU A 324 -32.74 8.60 2.57
CA GLU A 324 -33.69 8.64 1.45
C GLU A 324 -34.00 10.09 1.05
N SER A 325 -34.09 10.32 -0.26
CA SER A 325 -34.57 11.59 -0.78
C SER A 325 -36.04 11.83 -0.46
N ASN A 326 -36.51 13.07 -0.68
CA ASN A 326 -37.94 13.33 -0.84
C ASN A 326 -38.52 12.46 -1.97
N GLN A 327 -39.82 12.17 -1.88
CA GLN A 327 -40.56 11.44 -2.89
C GLN A 327 -40.91 12.36 -4.07
N ILE A 328 -40.72 11.88 -5.28
CA ILE A 328 -41.13 12.56 -6.52
C ILE A 328 -42.17 11.74 -7.27
N THR A 329 -42.87 12.37 -8.21
CA THR A 329 -43.66 11.68 -9.24
C THR A 329 -42.97 11.89 -10.59
N ALA A 330 -42.62 10.81 -11.28
CA ALA A 330 -41.98 10.88 -12.59
C ALA A 330 -42.94 11.49 -13.63
N ILE A 331 -42.41 12.38 -14.47
CA ILE A 331 -43.17 13.10 -15.50
C ILE A 331 -42.71 12.66 -16.90
N ALA A 332 -43.63 12.72 -17.85
CA ALA A 332 -43.39 12.38 -19.25
C ALA A 332 -42.39 13.35 -19.90
#